data_AF-A0A482WYJ4-F1
#
_entry.id   AF-A0A482WYJ4-F1
#
_cell.length_a   1.000
_cell.length_b   1.000
_cell.length_c   1.000
_cell.angle_alpha   90.00
_cell.angle_beta   90.00
_cell.angle_gamma   90.00
#
_symmetry.space_group_name_H-M   'P 1'
#
loop_
_entity.id
_entity.type
_entity.pdbx_description
1 polymer ?
#
loop_
_entity_poly.entity_id
_entity_poly.type
_entity_poly.pdbx_seq_one_letter_code
_entity_poly.pdbx_strand_id
1 'polypeptide(L)' 'MRVPMISGEQPEKMGQLRHLKVLKAKINSLKSVPIELFKLKQIIHLDLSENSLEEIHEGLGDLVTLQTLVFYLV' A
#
# COMPACT_ATOMS: atom_id res chain seq x y z
N MET A 1 12.38 -9.45 1.81
CA MET A 1 11.37 -10.42 2.26
C MET A 1 10.07 -10.02 1.57
N ARG A 2 9.51 -10.86 0.67
CA ARG A 2 8.28 -10.53 -0.06
C ARG A 2 7.13 -10.47 0.95
N VAL A 3 6.37 -9.39 0.95
CA VAL A 3 5.23 -9.17 1.84
C VAL A 3 4.00 -9.80 1.15
N PRO A 4 3.63 -11.06 1.46
CA PRO A 4 2.70 -11.83 0.62
C PRO A 4 1.28 -11.25 0.62
N MET A 5 0.95 -10.50 1.69
CA MET A 5 -0.33 -9.82 1.84
C MET A 5 -0.58 -8.71 0.80
N ILE A 6 0.45 -8.19 0.12
CA ILE A 6 0.30 -7.07 -0.83
C ILE A 6 0.23 -7.56 -2.29
N SER A 7 0.88 -8.69 -2.62
CA SER A 7 1.09 -9.15 -4.00
C SER A 7 0.13 -10.26 -4.47
N GLY A 8 -1.04 -10.44 -3.84
CA GLY A 8 -2.13 -11.23 -4.42
C GLY A 8 -2.55 -12.53 -3.71
N GLU A 9 -1.96 -12.93 -2.58
CA GLU A 9 -2.42 -14.16 -1.89
C GLU A 9 -3.47 -13.87 -0.80
N GLN A 10 -3.39 -12.76 -0.06
CA GLN A 10 -4.34 -12.41 1.02
C GLN A 10 -4.49 -10.88 1.27
N PRO A 11 -4.81 -10.05 0.26
CA PRO A 11 -5.00 -8.60 0.46
C PRO A 11 -6.17 -8.27 1.40
N GLU A 12 -7.19 -9.12 1.45
CA GLU A 12 -8.34 -9.01 2.37
C GLU A 12 -7.96 -8.92 3.86
N LYS A 13 -6.89 -9.63 4.27
CA LYS A 13 -6.39 -9.56 5.64
C LYS A 13 -5.66 -8.25 5.93
N MET A 14 -5.06 -7.62 4.92
CA MET A 14 -4.44 -6.32 5.06
C MET A 14 -5.48 -5.27 5.48
N GLY A 15 -6.64 -5.27 4.83
CA GLY A 15 -7.72 -4.32 5.16
C GLY A 15 -8.28 -4.45 6.58
N GLN A 16 -7.93 -5.52 7.33
CA GLN A 16 -8.29 -5.72 8.73
C GLN A 16 -7.32 -5.04 9.70
N LEU A 17 -6.13 -4.62 9.24
CA LEU A 17 -5.11 -3.93 10.04
C LEU A 17 -5.48 -2.45 10.26
N ARG A 18 -6.69 -2.17 10.74
CA ARG A 18 -7.28 -0.82 10.84
C ARG A 18 -6.49 0.16 11.71
N HIS A 19 -5.58 -0.34 12.54
CA HIS A 19 -4.70 0.44 13.41
C HIS A 19 -3.28 0.61 12.88
N LEU A 20 -2.99 0.10 11.67
CA LEU A 20 -1.67 0.23 11.07
C LEU A 20 -1.38 1.68 10.73
N LYS A 21 -0.31 2.23 11.31
CA LYS A 21 0.15 3.60 11.06
C LYS A 21 1.28 3.68 10.04
N VAL A 22 2.05 2.61 9.89
CA VAL A 22 3.24 2.59 9.04
C VAL A 22 3.21 1.29 8.24
N LEU A 23 3.22 1.39 6.91
CA LEU A 23 3.39 0.26 6.01
C LEU A 23 4.62 0.50 5.14
N LYS A 24 5.59 -0.40 5.23
CA LYS A 24 6.76 -0.44 4.34
C LYS A 24 6.65 -1.65 3.44
N ALA A 25 6.24 -1.40 2.21
CA ALA A 25 5.94 -2.36 1.16
C ALA A 25 6.96 -2.29 0.01
N LYS A 26 8.19 -1.88 0.35
CA LYS A 26 9.31 -1.75 -0.56
C LYS A 26 9.77 -3.10 -1.13
N ILE A 27 10.21 -3.15 -2.39
CA ILE A 27 10.75 -4.35 -3.07
C ILE A 27 9.75 -5.53 -3.07
N ASN A 28 8.56 -5.32 -3.62
CA ASN A 28 7.53 -6.36 -3.75
C ASN A 28 7.04 -6.58 -5.19
N SER A 29 7.68 -5.96 -6.19
CA SER A 29 7.29 -6.06 -7.61
C SER A 29 5.79 -5.80 -7.85
N LEU A 30 5.19 -4.93 -7.02
CA LEU A 30 3.78 -4.58 -7.16
C LEU A 30 3.59 -3.81 -8.45
N LYS A 31 2.67 -4.27 -9.30
CA LYS A 31 2.24 -3.56 -10.52
C LYS A 31 1.15 -2.53 -10.26
N SER A 32 0.33 -2.80 -9.25
CA SER A 32 -0.73 -1.92 -8.79
C SER A 32 -0.87 -2.03 -7.27
N VAL A 33 -1.55 -1.06 -6.67
CA VAL A 33 -1.86 -1.04 -5.23
C VAL A 33 -3.19 -1.74 -4.99
N PRO A 34 -3.28 -2.76 -4.11
CA PRO A 34 -4.54 -3.47 -3.85
C PRO A 34 -5.56 -2.56 -3.18
N ILE A 35 -6.83 -2.67 -3.55
CA ILE A 35 -7.92 -1.81 -3.06
C ILE A 35 -8.12 -1.91 -1.54
N GLU A 36 -7.76 -3.05 -0.94
CA GLU A 36 -7.79 -3.27 0.50
C GLU A 36 -6.82 -2.37 1.27
N LEU A 37 -5.73 -1.91 0.65
CA LEU A 37 -4.82 -0.95 1.27
C LEU A 37 -5.55 0.36 1.60
N PHE A 38 -6.53 0.77 0.78
CA PHE A 38 -7.31 1.98 1.00
C PHE A 38 -8.27 1.86 2.20
N LYS A 39 -8.44 0.66 2.77
CA LYS A 39 -9.18 0.46 4.04
C LYS A 39 -8.36 0.86 5.27
N LEU A 40 -7.05 1.07 5.12
CA LEU A 40 -6.14 1.43 6.22
C LEU A 40 -6.23 2.92 6.58
N LYS A 41 -7.38 3.36 7.10
CA LYS A 41 -7.67 4.78 7.36
C LYS A 41 -6.78 5.46 8.41
N GLN A 42 -5.99 4.71 9.16
CA GLN A 42 -5.05 5.23 10.17
C GLN A 42 -3.60 5.25 9.70
N ILE A 43 -3.33 4.94 8.42
CA ILE A 43 -1.97 4.94 7.89
C ILE A 43 -1.43 6.37 7.74
N ILE A 44 -0.26 6.60 8.32
CA ILE A 44 0.43 7.90 8.34
C ILE A 44 1.61 7.86 7.36
N HIS A 45 2.29 6.71 7.27
CA HIS A 45 3.45 6.54 6.40
C HIS A 45 3.30 5.29 5.54
N LEU A 46 3.33 5.49 4.22
CA LEU A 46 3.25 4.44 3.21
C LEU A 46 4.44 4.51 2.28
N ASP A 47 5.27 3.47 2.31
CA ASP A 47 6.41 3.32 1.41
C ASP A 47 6.16 2.16 0.44
N LEU A 48 5.92 2.51 -0.82
CA LEU A 48 5.75 1.62 -1.97
C LEU A 48 6.95 1.73 -2.93
N SER A 49 8.08 2.30 -2.50
CA SER A 49 9.27 2.43 -3.34
C SER A 49 9.83 1.09 -3.84
N GLU A 50 10.59 1.13 -4.93
CA GLU A 50 11.21 -0.06 -5.53
C GLU A 50 10.21 -1.19 -5.82
N ASN A 51 9.02 -0.79 -6.31
CA ASN A 51 8.05 -1.68 -6.94
C ASN A 51 8.02 -1.42 -8.46
N SER A 52 7.08 -2.03 -9.16
CA SER A 52 6.89 -1.87 -10.60
C SER A 52 5.53 -1.25 -10.89
N LEU A 53 5.16 -0.22 -10.11
CA LEU A 53 3.84 0.40 -10.19
C LEU A 53 3.69 1.10 -11.54
N GLU A 54 2.71 0.70 -12.33
CA GLU A 54 2.44 1.31 -13.64
C GLU A 54 1.56 2.57 -13.50
N GLU A 55 0.74 2.62 -12.44
CA GLU A 55 -0.14 3.74 -12.15
C GLU A 55 -0.32 3.98 -10.66
N ILE A 56 -0.82 5.17 -10.34
CA ILE A 56 -1.36 5.48 -9.02
C ILE A 56 -2.88 5.38 -9.06
N HIS A 57 -3.42 4.51 -8.21
CA HIS A 57 -4.87 4.33 -8.07
C HIS A 57 -5.50 5.50 -7.31
N GLU A 58 -6.66 5.97 -7.78
CA GLU A 58 -7.39 7.11 -7.21
C GLU A 58 -7.73 6.95 -5.72
N GLY A 59 -7.93 5.70 -5.28
CA GLY A 59 -8.19 5.32 -3.87
C GLY A 59 -7.10 5.75 -2.87
N LEU A 60 -5.91 6.19 -3.29
CA LEU A 60 -4.97 6.87 -2.38
C LEU A 60 -5.56 8.12 -1.74
N GLY A 61 -6.50 8.80 -2.43
CA GLY A 61 -7.24 9.93 -1.86
C GLY A 61 -8.06 9.56 -0.63
N ASP A 62 -8.39 8.28 -0.45
CA ASP A 62 -9.16 7.82 0.70
C ASP A 62 -8.32 7.60 1.96
N LEU A 63 -6.99 7.70 1.86
CA LEU A 63 -6.05 7.58 2.98
C LEU A 63 -5.89 8.93 3.70
N VAL A 64 -6.98 9.40 4.30
CA VAL A 64 -7.10 10.76 4.87
C VAL A 64 -6.11 11.12 5.99
N THR A 65 -5.43 10.13 6.59
CA THR A 65 -4.41 10.35 7.62
C THR A 65 -2.98 10.25 7.10
N LEU A 66 -2.81 9.96 5.81
CA LEU A 66 -1.51 9.76 5.19
C LEU A 66 -0.75 11.10 5.12
N GLN A 67 0.45 11.12 5.68
CA GLN A 67 1.32 12.28 5.70
C GLN A 67 2.54 12.10 4.81
N THR A 68 2.96 10.85 4.61
CA THR A 68 4.13 10.53 3.79
C THR A 68 3.82 9.36 2.88
N LEU A 69 3.93 9.61 1.58
CA LEU A 69 3.84 8.61 0.53
C LEU A 69 5.16 8.59 -0.25
N VAL A 70 5.77 7.42 -0.38
CA VAL A 70 6.95 7.22 -1.23
C VAL A 70 6.62 6.16 -2.28
N PHE A 71 6.76 6.50 -3.56
CA PHE A 71 6.58 5.58 -4.68
C PHE A 71 7.42 6.03 -5.87
N TYR A 72 7.62 5.12 -6.83
CA TYR A 72 8.13 5.41 -8.16
C TYR A 72 7.28 4.64 -9.16
N LEU A 73 6.92 5.29 -10.27
CA LEU A 73 6.30 4.61 -11.40
C LEU A 73 7.38 4.07 -12.33
N VAL A 74 7.07 2.98 -13.02
CA VAL A 74 7.90 2.41 -14.10
C VAL A 74 7.36 2.75 -15.48
#